data_AF-A0A9D8CUF2-F1
#
_entry.id   AF-A0A9D8CUF2-F1
#
_cell.length_a   1.000
_cell.length_b   1.000
_cell.length_c   1.000
_cell.angle_alpha   90.00
_cell.angle_beta   90.00
_cell.angle_gamma   90.00
#
_symmetry.space_group_name_H-M   'P 1'
#
loop_
_entity.id
_entity.type
_entity.pdbx_description
1 polymer ?
#
loop_
_entity_poly.entity_id
_entity_poly.type
_entity_poly.pdbx_seq_one_letter_code
_entity_poly.pdbx_strand_id
1 'polypeptide(L)' 'MVATDVLNIRDGAGVTFPKKQGGPLPKGQIVELRGTEGDWRFVSAVLASGNQLTGWVHGNYLQAAG' A
#
# COMPACT_ATOMS: atom_id res chain seq x y z
N MET A 1 -6.29 -6.31 2.23
CA MET A 1 -7.04 -5.20 1.60
C MET A 1 -6.87 -3.93 2.41
N VAL A 2 -7.02 -2.76 1.77
CA VAL A 2 -6.96 -1.45 2.43
C VAL A 2 -8.21 -1.22 3.31
N ALA A 3 -8.02 -0.95 4.60
CA ALA A 3 -9.10 -0.78 5.58
C ALA A 3 -9.54 0.69 5.78
N THR A 4 -8.68 1.64 5.43
CA THR A 4 -8.93 3.10 5.52
C THR A 4 -9.42 3.68 4.20
N ASP A 5 -9.97 4.89 4.22
CA ASP A 5 -10.51 5.56 3.02
C ASP A 5 -9.45 5.80 1.94
N VAL A 6 -8.24 6.21 2.38
CA VAL A 6 -7.06 6.38 1.50
C VAL A 6 -5.79 5.93 2.21
N LEU A 7 -5.00 5.08 1.53
CA LEU A 7 -3.71 4.61 2.04
C LEU A 7 -2.57 5.12 1.17
N ASN A 8 -1.74 6.00 1.74
CA ASN A 8 -0.55 6.48 1.05
C ASN A 8 0.47 5.34 0.88
N ILE A 9 0.96 5.20 -0.36
CA ILE A 9 2.07 4.32 -0.68
C ILE A 9 3.34 5.16 -0.87
N ARG A 10 4.49 4.67 -0.41
CA ARG A 10 5.75 5.41 -0.34
C ARG A 10 6.91 4.62 -0.95
N ASP A 11 7.98 5.33 -1.28
CA ASP A 11 9.20 4.73 -1.84
C ASP A 11 10.01 3.94 -0.80
N GLY A 12 9.81 4.19 0.50
CA GLY A 12 10.49 3.50 1.59
C GLY A 12 9.62 3.31 2.83
N ALA A 13 10.10 2.47 3.76
CA ALA A 13 9.47 2.13 5.02
C ALA A 13 9.57 3.28 6.05
N GLY A 14 8.86 4.37 5.80
CA GLY A 14 8.89 5.54 6.68
C GLY A 14 8.08 6.72 6.15
N VAL A 15 7.66 7.62 7.05
CA VAL A 15 6.90 8.82 6.67
C VAL A 15 7.75 9.90 6.01
N THR A 16 9.08 9.81 6.16
CA THR A 16 10.08 10.70 5.55
C THR A 16 10.32 10.42 4.08
N PHE A 17 10.02 9.20 3.61
CA PHE A 17 10.13 8.85 2.20
C PHE A 17 9.00 9.49 1.39
N PRO A 18 9.27 9.93 0.15
CA PRO A 18 8.26 10.52 -0.70
C PRO A 18 7.12 9.54 -0.99
N LYS A 19 5.94 10.09 -1.28
CA LYS A 19 4.77 9.32 -1.72
C LYS A 19 4.97 8.88 -3.16
N LYS A 20 4.63 7.63 -3.46
CA LYS A 20 4.64 7.08 -4.81
C LYS A 20 3.61 7.78 -5.69
N GLN A 21 4.03 8.14 -6.90
CA GLN A 21 3.13 8.57 -7.95
C GLN A 21 2.17 7.42 -8.33
N GLY A 22 0.88 7.73 -8.51
CA GLY A 22 -0.16 6.72 -8.77
C GLY A 22 -0.87 6.18 -7.53
N GLY A 23 -0.45 6.59 -6.32
CA GLY A 23 -1.26 6.48 -5.10
C GLY A 23 -2.08 7.77 -4.84
N PRO A 24 -2.89 7.81 -3.77
CA PRO A 24 -3.05 6.79 -2.72
C PRO A 24 -3.89 5.58 -3.18
N LEU A 25 -3.78 4.47 -2.45
CA LEU A 25 -4.62 3.29 -2.67
C LEU A 25 -6.01 3.53 -2.04
N PRO A 26 -7.10 3.30 -2.77
CA PRO A 26 -8.46 3.46 -2.24
C PRO A 26 -8.82 2.35 -1.25
N LYS A 27 -9.80 2.62 -0.38
CA LYS A 27 -10.40 1.60 0.49
C LYS A 27 -10.84 0.37 -0.30
N GLY A 28 -10.63 -0.80 0.29
CA GLY A 28 -10.99 -2.08 -0.33
C GLY A 28 -10.01 -2.57 -1.40
N GLN A 29 -9.04 -1.74 -1.82
CA GLN A 29 -8.00 -2.18 -2.76
C GLN A 29 -7.30 -3.45 -2.24
N ILE A 30 -7.32 -4.50 -3.06
CA ILE A 30 -6.56 -5.71 -2.80
C ILE A 30 -5.09 -5.42 -3.09
N VAL A 31 -4.25 -5.84 -2.15
CA VAL A 31 -2.81 -5.72 -2.23
C VAL A 31 -2.18 -7.05 -1.89
N GLU A 32 -1.12 -7.38 -2.59
CA GLU A 32 -0.27 -8.54 -2.32
C GLU A 32 0.86 -8.10 -1.39
N LEU A 33 1.02 -8.78 -0.26
CA LEU A 33 2.14 -8.55 0.65
C LEU A 33 3.40 -9.21 0.08
N ARG A 34 4.46 -8.43 -0.11
CA ARG A 34 5.74 -8.89 -0.66
C ARG A 34 6.90 -8.80 0.33
N GLY A 35 6.76 -7.99 1.38
CA GLY A 35 7.80 -7.84 2.39
C GLY A 35 7.33 -7.04 3.60
N THR A 36 8.13 -7.06 4.65
CA THR A 36 7.82 -6.38 5.92
C THR A 36 9.07 -5.73 6.50
N GLU A 37 8.92 -4.53 7.05
CA GLU A 37 9.98 -3.80 7.76
C GLU A 37 9.35 -3.04 8.93
N GLY A 38 9.49 -3.56 10.15
CA GLY A 38 8.79 -3.03 11.33
C GLY A 38 7.27 -2.99 11.13
N ASP A 39 6.69 -1.80 11.29
CA ASP A 39 5.26 -1.56 11.05
C ASP A 39 4.89 -1.34 9.58
N TRP A 40 5.88 -1.35 8.68
CA TRP A 40 5.68 -1.14 7.25
C TRP A 40 5.56 -2.46 6.50
N ARG A 41 4.80 -2.41 5.40
CA ARG A 41 4.48 -3.53 4.53
C ARG A 41 4.82 -3.11 3.10
N PHE A 42 5.71 -3.85 2.45
CA PHE A 42 5.96 -3.70 1.03
C PHE A 42 4.90 -4.47 0.28
N VAL A 43 4.11 -3.75 -0.53
CA VAL A 43 2.93 -4.29 -1.18
C VAL A 43 2.95 -4.05 -2.68
N SER A 44 2.18 -4.87 -3.39
CA SER A 44 1.86 -4.69 -4.79
C SER A 44 0.35 -4.60 -4.98
N ALA A 45 -0.13 -3.56 -5.65
CA ALA A 45 -1.53 -3.34 -5.97
C ALA A 45 -1.71 -3.32 -7.49
N VAL A 46 -2.74 -4.00 -8.00
CA VAL A 46 -3.19 -3.79 -9.39
C VAL A 46 -4.23 -2.69 -9.37
N LEU A 47 -3.93 -1.57 -10.02
CA LEU A 47 -4.82 -0.42 -10.12
C LEU A 47 -5.96 -0.70 -11.11
N ALA A 48 -7.02 0.09 -11.03
CA ALA A 48 -8.16 -0.01 -11.96
C ALA A 48 -7.76 0.17 -13.44
N SER A 49 -6.64 0.86 -13.72
CA SER A 49 -6.09 0.99 -15.07
C SER A 49 -5.39 -0.28 -15.59
N GLY A 50 -5.29 -1.33 -14.77
CA GLY A 50 -4.50 -2.54 -15.06
C GLY A 50 -3.02 -2.40 -14.72
N ASN A 51 -2.55 -1.20 -14.39
CA ASN A 51 -1.15 -0.98 -14.01
C ASN A 51 -0.87 -1.49 -12.60
N GLN A 52 0.33 -2.04 -12.41
CA GLN A 52 0.78 -2.46 -11.10
C GLN A 52 1.51 -1.31 -10.39
N LEU A 53 1.15 -1.08 -9.12
CA LEU A 53 1.80 -0.11 -8.24
C LEU A 53 2.42 -0.84 -7.04
N THR A 54 3.73 -0.67 -6.86
CA THR A 54 4.49 -1.27 -5.76
C THR A 54 5.08 -0.19 -4.85
N GLY A 55 5.16 -0.48 -3.55
CA GLY A 55 5.73 0.43 -2.57
C GLY A 55 5.36 0.07 -1.14
N TRP A 56 5.70 0.96 -0.21
CA TRP A 56 5.55 0.75 1.22
C TRP A 56 4.30 1.43 1.77
N VAL A 57 3.55 0.69 2.58
CA VAL A 57 2.37 1.18 3.31
C VAL A 57 2.47 0.81 4.78
N HIS A 58 1.77 1.52 5.65
CA HIS A 58 1.74 1.20 7.07
C HIS A 58 0.75 0.04 7.34
N GLY A 59 1.21 -0.98 8.07
CA GLY A 59 0.49 -2.23 8.28
C GLY A 59 -0.85 -2.10 9.00
N ASN A 60 -0.98 -1.14 9.92
CA ASN A 60 -2.25 -0.88 10.64
C ASN A 60 -3.43 -0.51 9.72
N TYR A 61 -3.17 -0.12 8.48
CA TYR A 61 -4.22 0.21 7.50
C TYR A 61 -4.52 -0.95 6.53
N LEU A 62 -3.93 -2.12 6.78
CA LEU A 62 -4.21 -3.35 6.05
C LEU A 62 -4.97 -4.33 6.96
N GLN A 63 -5.90 -5.06 6.35
CA GLN A 63 -6.57 -6.21 6.96
C GLN A 63 -6.51 -7.40 5.99
N ALA A 64 -6.67 -8.62 6.51
CA ALA A 64 -6.83 -9.80 5.66
C ALA A 64 -8.03 -9.61 4.72
N ALA A 65 -7.89 -10.02 3.46
CA ALA A 65 -9.05 -10.10 2.58
C ALA A 65 -9.88 -11.32 3.04
N GLY A 66 -11.14 -11.08 3.42
CA GLY A 66 -12.10 -12.14 3.72
C GLY A 66 -12.77 -12.69 2.47
#